data_AF-V4B4D7-F1
#
_entry.id   AF-V4B4D7-F1
#
_cell.length_a   1.000
_cell.length_b   1.000
_cell.length_c   1.000
_cell.angle_alpha   90.00
_cell.angle_beta   90.00
_cell.angle_gamma   90.00
#
_symmetry.space_group_name_H-M   'P 1'
#
loop_
_entity.id
_entity.type
_entity.pdbx_description
1 polymer ?
#
loop_
_entity_poly.entity_id
_entity_poly.type
_entity_poly.pdbx_seq_one_letter_code
_entity_poly.pdbx_strand_id
1 'polypeptide(L)' 'GKTRTKDKYRNVYTDHQRLELEKEFHYSKFITIRRKTELSAKLNLSQRQVKIWFQNRRAKERKQNKK' A
#
# COMPACT_ATOMS: atom_id res chain seq x y z
N GLY A 1 -18.93 -5.87 -7.99
CA GLY A 1 -18.45 -5.07 -9.14
C GLY A 1 -16.94 -5.00 -9.15
N LYS A 2 -16.29 -5.66 -10.11
CA LYS A 2 -14.82 -5.62 -10.29
C LYS A 2 -14.47 -4.36 -11.08
N THR A 3 -13.90 -3.36 -10.41
CA THR A 3 -13.39 -2.17 -11.10
C THR A 3 -12.00 -2.43 -11.68
N ARG A 4 -11.94 -2.30 -13.01
CA ARG A 4 -10.84 -1.83 -13.90
C ARG A 4 -10.10 -2.84 -14.78
N THR A 5 -10.22 -2.53 -16.08
CA THR A 5 -9.25 -2.58 -17.18
C THR A 5 -8.51 -3.89 -17.42
N LYS A 6 -8.89 -4.52 -18.54
CA LYS A 6 -8.45 -5.79 -19.13
C LYS A 6 -6.92 -5.99 -19.29
N ASP A 7 -6.08 -4.97 -19.04
CA ASP A 7 -4.68 -4.93 -19.48
C ASP A 7 -3.62 -5.08 -18.37
N LYS A 8 -3.99 -4.98 -17.09
CA LYS A 8 -3.06 -5.28 -15.99
C LYS A 8 -3.77 -6.09 -14.94
N TYR A 9 -3.53 -7.39 -14.91
CA TYR A 9 -3.96 -8.26 -13.83
C TYR A 9 -3.55 -7.60 -12.51
N ARG A 10 -4.54 -7.08 -11.80
CA ARG A 10 -4.31 -6.31 -10.58
C ARG A 10 -3.94 -7.35 -9.53
N ASN A 11 -2.63 -7.56 -9.33
CA ASN A 11 -2.16 -8.42 -8.25
C ASN A 11 -2.72 -7.88 -6.95
N VAL A 12 -3.63 -8.65 -6.37
CA VAL A 12 -4.31 -8.32 -5.12
C VAL A 12 -3.36 -8.70 -4.00
N TYR A 13 -3.00 -7.75 -3.14
CA TYR A 13 -2.18 -8.03 -1.96
C TYR A 13 -2.84 -9.09 -1.08
N THR A 14 -2.07 -9.99 -0.47
CA THR A 14 -2.59 -10.96 0.51
C THR A 14 -3.03 -10.25 1.80
N ASP A 15 -3.80 -10.92 2.65
CA ASP A 15 -4.24 -10.34 3.93
C ASP A 15 -3.05 -10.00 4.84
N HIS A 16 -2.03 -10.86 4.90
CA HIS A 16 -0.78 -10.59 5.60
C HIS A 16 -0.07 -9.34 5.06
N GLN A 17 0.04 -9.18 3.73
CA GLN A 17 0.66 -8.01 3.12
C GLN A 17 -0.11 -6.73 3.47
N ARG A 18 -1.45 -6.75 3.41
CA ARG A 18 -2.27 -5.59 3.78
C ARG A 18 -2.12 -5.24 5.26
N LEU A 19 -2.12 -6.24 6.14
CA LEU A 19 -1.99 -6.04 7.58
C LEU A 19 -0.68 -5.31 7.91
N GLU A 20 0.45 -5.80 7.39
CA GLU A 20 1.76 -5.20 7.66
C GLU A 20 1.88 -3.79 7.05
N LEU A 21 1.32 -3.55 5.86
CA LEU A 21 1.26 -2.21 5.25
C LEU A 21 0.41 -1.23 6.09
N GLU A 22 -0.74 -1.66 6.60
CA GLU A 22 -1.60 -0.84 7.48
C GLU A 22 -0.94 -0.57 8.83
N LYS A 23 -0.25 -1.55 9.42
CA LYS A 23 0.53 -1.35 10.66
C LYS A 23 1.59 -0.27 10.49
N GLU A 24 2.39 -0.34 9.42
CA GLU A 24 3.39 0.68 9.14
C GLU A 24 2.74 2.05 8.85
N PHE A 25 1.61 2.09 8.16
CA PHE A 25 0.87 3.33 7.90
C PHE A 25 0.28 3.96 9.16
N HIS A 26 -0.13 3.14 10.13
CA HIS A 26 -0.59 3.61 11.43
C HIS A 26 0.56 4.27 12.20
N TYR A 27 1.76 3.69 12.16
CA TYR A 27 2.96 4.27 12.75
C TYR A 27 3.40 5.57 12.04
N SER A 28 3.42 5.57 10.71
CA SER A 28 3.74 6.77 9.92
C SER A 28 2.98 6.82 8.60
N LYS A 29 2.34 7.96 8.32
CA LYS A 29 1.59 8.21 7.07
C LYS A 29 2.51 8.28 5.83
N PHE A 30 3.82 8.43 6.06
CA PHE A 30 4.85 8.49 5.03
C PHE A 30 5.93 7.44 5.29
N ILE A 31 6.27 6.66 4.28
CA ILE A 31 7.31 5.64 4.39
C ILE A 31 8.68 6.23 4.05
N THR A 32 9.66 6.00 4.93
CA THR A 32 11.06 6.39 4.70
C THR A 32 11.73 5.43 3.71
N ILE A 33 12.89 5.81 3.17
CA ILE A 33 13.65 4.95 2.25
C ILE A 33 14.01 3.62 2.94
N ARG A 34 14.48 3.68 4.19
CA ARG A 34 14.87 2.51 4.98
C ARG A 34 13.70 1.55 5.18
N ARG A 35 12.57 2.03 5.71
CA ARG A 35 11.38 1.19 5.94
C ARG A 35 10.78 0.66 4.64
N LYS A 36 10.82 1.45 3.56
CA LYS A 36 10.38 0.99 2.23
C LYS A 36 11.19 -0.21 1.76
N THR A 37 12.51 -0.18 1.91
CA THR A 37 13.38 -1.30 1.55
C THR A 37 13.07 -2.53 2.41
N GLU A 38 13.05 -2.38 3.73
CA GLU A 38 12.77 -3.47 4.68
C GLU A 38 11.39 -4.11 4.45
N LEU A 39 10.34 -3.29 4.30
CA LEU A 39 8.98 -3.76 4.09
C LEU A 39 8.79 -4.42 2.72
N SER A 40 9.48 -3.92 1.69
CA SER A 40 9.45 -4.51 0.35
C SER A 40 10.03 -5.93 0.35
N ALA A 41 11.16 -6.13 1.04
CA ALA A 41 11.78 -7.44 1.20
C ALA A 41 10.89 -8.39 2.02
N LYS A 42 10.39 -7.92 3.19
CA LYS A 42 9.55 -8.74 4.08
C LYS A 42 8.25 -9.22 3.41
N LEU A 43 7.65 -8.40 2.56
CA LEU A 43 6.36 -8.68 1.95
C LEU A 43 6.45 -9.27 0.54
N ASN A 44 7.66 -9.49 0.03
CA ASN A 44 7.92 -9.87 -1.35
C ASN A 44 7.20 -8.95 -2.35
N LEU A 45 7.35 -7.64 -2.14
CA LEU A 45 6.80 -6.58 -3.00
C LEU A 45 7.94 -5.73 -3.54
N SER A 46 7.74 -5.09 -4.69
CA SER A 46 8.68 -4.06 -5.13
C SER A 46 8.55 -2.80 -4.26
N GLN A 47 9.66 -2.08 -4.05
CA GLN A 47 9.65 -0.76 -3.41
C GLN A 47 8.66 0.21 -4.07
N ARG A 48 8.44 0.08 -5.39
CA ARG A 48 7.45 0.85 -6.15
C ARG A 48 6.02 0.51 -5.73
N GLN A 49 5.68 -0.77 -5.55
CA GLN A 49 4.36 -1.18 -5.05
C GLN A 49 4.09 -0.63 -3.65
N VAL A 50 5.08 -0.71 -2.75
CA VAL A 50 4.98 -0.14 -1.40
C VAL A 50 4.76 1.38 -1.47
N LYS A 51 5.55 2.11 -2.28
CA LYS A 51 5.37 3.57 -2.48
C LYS A 51 3.95 3.90 -2.98
N ILE A 52 3.46 3.21 -3.99
CA ILE A 52 2.13 3.42 -4.58
C ILE A 52 1.04 3.10 -3.56
N TRP A 53 1.20 2.04 -2.78
CA TRP A 53 0.24 1.68 -1.74
C TRP A 53 0.12 2.81 -0.70
N PHE A 54 1.23 3.36 -0.20
CA PHE A 54 1.21 4.49 0.75
C PHE A 54 0.55 5.74 0.15
N GLN A 55 0.81 6.05 -1.12
CA GLN A 55 0.15 7.16 -1.82
C GLN A 55 -1.37 6.96 -1.90
N ASN A 56 -1.81 5.76 -2.30
CA ASN A 56 -3.23 5.41 -2.37
C ASN A 56 -3.89 5.40 -0.99
N ARG A 57 -3.18 4.93 0.03
CA ARG A 57 -3.69 4.86 1.40
C ARG A 57 -3.93 6.24 2.00
N ARG A 58 -3.02 7.21 1.78
CA ARG A 58 -3.24 8.62 2.13
C ARG A 58 -4.42 9.23 1.36
N ALA A 59 -4.56 8.91 0.08
CA ALA A 59 -5.70 9.40 -0.70
C ALA A 59 -7.03 8.85 -0.18
N LYS A 60 -7.06 7.58 0.28
CA LYS A 60 -8.23 6.98 0.94
C LYS A 60 -8.55 7.67 2.26
N GLU A 61 -7.56 7.90 3.12
CA GLU A 61 -7.73 8.60 4.40
C GLU A 61 -8.31 10.01 4.21
N ARG A 62 -7.77 10.80 3.27
CA ARG A 62 -8.31 12.13 2.94
C ARG A 62 -9.76 12.10 2.46
N LYS A 63 -10.16 11.04 1.74
CA LYS A 63 -11.55 10.86 1.30
C LYS A 63 -12.46 10.46 2.44
N GLN A 64 -11.96 9.69 3.41
CA GLN A 64 -12.71 9.30 4.60
C GLN A 64 -12.92 10.49 5.54
N ASN A 65 -11.91 11.35 5.72
CA ASN A 65 -12.00 12.54 6.58
C ASN A 65 -12.75 13.72 5.96
N LYS A 66 -13.14 13.64 4.67
CA LYS A 66 -13.97 14.64 3.98
C LYS A 66 -15.48 14.31 4.04
N LYS A 67 -15.82 13.13 4.55
CA LYS A 67 -17.17 12.75 4.92
C LYS A 67 -17.35 12.99 6.40
#